data_AF-A0A945Y6M5-F1
#
_entry.id   AF-A0A945Y6M5-F1
#
_cell.length_a   1.000
_cell.length_b   1.000
_cell.length_c   1.000
_cell.angle_alpha   90.00
_cell.angle_beta   90.00
_cell.angle_gamma   90.00
#
_symmetry.space_group_name_H-M   'P 1'
#
loop_
_entity.id
_entity.type
_entity.pdbx_description
1 polymer ?
#
loop_
_entity_poly.entity_id
_entity_poly.type
_entity_poly.pdbx_seq_one_letter_code
_entity_poly.pdbx_strand_id
1 'polypeptide(L)'
;MLEGFKYWQAMRSFKQIPREHRRIVIYAESGQDWHHFKPVVDYLTGELNERVIYITSKADDLALTLNNPNLRAFNVGAGAIRTAFFQWLDADVMVMTMVDLHNLQLKRSINPVYYAFMFHSLISTHMADHSDTYDHYDAILCAGPHHVKEIRKRESLHDLPAKHLFKHGYHRVEQLMEQRRDPPPCEEGNIHVLLAPSWGDETILNVCGV
;
A
#
# COMPACT_ATOMS: atom_id res chain seq x y z
N MET A 1 -1.82 20.66 -17.82
CA MET A 1 -2.47 21.76 -17.08
C MET A 1 -3.83 21.36 -16.48
N LEU A 2 -4.68 20.62 -17.22
CA LEU A 2 -6.00 20.18 -16.74
C LEU A 2 -5.97 19.16 -15.58
N GLU A 3 -5.00 18.23 -15.55
CA GLU A 3 -4.93 17.21 -14.50
C GLU A 3 -4.55 17.77 -13.13
N GLY A 4 -3.58 18.70 -13.08
CA GLY A 4 -3.18 19.35 -11.82
C GLY A 4 -4.34 20.07 -11.13
N PHE A 5 -5.24 20.67 -11.91
CA PHE A 5 -6.46 21.27 -11.38
C PHE A 5 -7.39 20.24 -10.75
N LYS A 6 -7.59 19.07 -11.39
CA LYS A 6 -8.38 17.97 -10.83
C LYS A 6 -7.80 17.46 -9.52
N TYR A 7 -6.49 17.24 -9.45
CA TYR A 7 -5.83 16.77 -8.23
C TYR A 7 -5.91 17.80 -7.09
N TRP A 8 -5.80 19.09 -7.43
CA TRP A 8 -5.99 20.15 -6.45
C TRP A 8 -7.43 20.24 -5.95
N GLN A 9 -8.43 20.10 -6.85
CA GLN A 9 -9.83 20.00 -6.45
C GLN A 9 -10.09 18.79 -5.55
N ALA A 10 -9.47 17.64 -5.83
CA ALA A 10 -9.55 16.45 -4.99
C ALA A 10 -8.99 16.73 -3.58
N MET A 11 -7.82 17.37 -3.50
CA MET A 11 -7.23 17.80 -2.22
C MET A 11 -8.13 18.79 -1.46
N ARG A 12 -8.77 19.76 -2.14
CA ARG A 12 -9.74 20.65 -1.50
C ARG A 12 -10.99 19.91 -1.02
N SER A 13 -11.48 18.97 -1.81
CA SER A 13 -12.64 18.15 -1.48
C SER A 13 -12.38 17.28 -0.25
N PHE A 14 -11.18 16.71 -0.13
CA PHE A 14 -10.74 16.02 1.08
C PHE A 14 -10.78 16.94 2.32
N LYS A 15 -10.23 18.16 2.20
CA LYS A 15 -10.20 19.13 3.32
C LYS A 15 -11.59 19.59 3.77
N GLN A 16 -12.60 19.49 2.90
CA GLN A 16 -13.99 19.81 3.24
C GLN A 16 -14.71 18.68 3.98
N ILE A 17 -14.12 17.49 4.05
CA ILE A 17 -14.70 16.38 4.82
C ILE A 17 -14.60 16.73 6.31
N PRO A 18 -15.70 16.62 7.09
CA PRO A 18 -15.66 16.80 8.54
C PRO A 18 -14.59 15.92 9.19
N ARG A 19 -13.92 16.44 10.23
CA ARG A 19 -12.74 15.79 10.81
C ARG A 19 -13.06 14.41 11.41
N GLU A 20 -14.25 14.27 11.97
CA GLU A 20 -14.83 13.04 12.51
C GLU A 20 -15.06 11.94 11.45
N HIS A 21 -15.05 12.31 10.17
CA HIS A 21 -15.15 11.36 9.05
C HIS A 21 -13.78 11.03 8.44
N ARG A 22 -12.71 11.71 8.85
CA ARG A 22 -11.33 11.48 8.41
C ARG A 22 -10.57 10.55 9.36
N ARG A 23 -11.23 9.49 9.83
CA ARG A 23 -10.64 8.54 10.79
C ARG A 23 -9.65 7.60 10.11
N ILE A 24 -10.09 6.94 9.04
CA ILE A 24 -9.29 5.96 8.32
C ILE A 24 -9.04 6.46 6.90
N VAL A 25 -7.77 6.73 6.60
CA VAL A 25 -7.31 7.06 5.26
C VAL A 25 -6.41 5.95 4.75
N ILE A 26 -6.66 5.47 3.54
CA ILE A 26 -5.79 4.49 2.85
C ILE A 26 -5.16 5.19 1.66
N TYR A 27 -3.86 4.98 1.45
CA TYR A 27 -3.14 5.49 0.30
C TYR A 27 -2.54 4.38 -0.56
N ALA A 28 -2.84 4.46 -1.86
CA ALA A 28 -2.29 3.63 -2.92
C ALA A 28 -1.47 4.46 -3.90
N GLU A 29 -0.24 4.03 -4.16
CA GLU A 29 0.61 4.66 -5.16
C GLU A 29 0.33 4.12 -6.57
N SER A 30 -0.10 2.86 -6.65
CA SER A 30 -0.36 2.13 -7.89
C SER A 30 -1.71 1.41 -7.85
N GLY A 31 -2.26 1.08 -9.02
CA GLY A 31 -3.48 0.27 -9.10
C GLY A 31 -3.29 -1.16 -8.58
N GLN A 32 -2.04 -1.64 -8.46
CA GLN A 32 -1.74 -2.96 -7.90
C GLN A 32 -1.99 -3.02 -6.39
N ASP A 33 -1.84 -1.88 -5.70
CA ASP A 33 -2.10 -1.77 -4.27
C ASP A 33 -3.55 -2.15 -3.91
N TRP A 34 -4.49 -1.94 -4.85
CA TRP A 34 -5.89 -2.31 -4.67
C TRP A 34 -6.07 -3.79 -4.32
N HIS A 35 -5.26 -4.69 -4.89
CA HIS A 35 -5.33 -6.11 -4.56
C HIS A 35 -5.03 -6.41 -3.09
N HIS A 36 -4.19 -5.59 -2.47
CA HIS A 36 -3.84 -5.71 -1.05
C HIS A 36 -4.86 -4.99 -0.16
N PHE A 37 -5.35 -3.82 -0.57
CA PHE A 37 -6.29 -3.03 0.24
C PHE A 37 -7.73 -3.50 0.16
N LYS A 38 -8.18 -4.05 -0.97
CA LYS A 38 -9.58 -4.43 -1.18
C LYS A 38 -10.17 -5.25 -0.01
N PRO A 39 -9.54 -6.32 0.49
CA PRO A 39 -10.10 -7.11 1.59
C PRO A 39 -10.25 -6.30 2.89
N VAL A 40 -9.28 -5.43 3.17
CA VAL A 40 -9.30 -4.54 4.34
C VAL A 40 -10.41 -3.50 4.18
N VAL A 41 -10.52 -2.88 3.00
CA VAL A 41 -11.58 -1.92 2.67
C VAL A 41 -12.95 -2.55 2.77
N ASP A 42 -13.14 -3.75 2.21
CA ASP A 42 -14.42 -4.47 2.23
C ASP A 42 -14.83 -4.80 3.67
N TYR A 43 -13.92 -5.30 4.49
CA TYR A 43 -14.21 -5.63 5.89
C TYR A 43 -14.52 -4.37 6.72
N LEU A 44 -13.75 -3.29 6.53
CA LEU A 44 -13.98 -2.02 7.22
C LEU A 44 -15.33 -1.41 6.84
N THR A 45 -15.62 -1.31 5.55
CA THR A 45 -16.81 -0.60 5.06
C THR A 45 -18.09 -1.44 5.11
N GLY A 46 -17.97 -2.76 5.08
CA GLY A 46 -19.05 -3.73 5.19
C GLY A 46 -19.29 -4.15 6.63
N GLU A 47 -18.53 -5.14 7.11
CA GLU A 47 -18.73 -5.77 8.43
C GLU A 47 -18.63 -4.79 9.60
N LEU A 48 -17.67 -3.87 9.55
CA LEU A 48 -17.47 -2.88 10.61
C LEU A 48 -18.23 -1.58 10.39
N ASN A 49 -18.84 -1.39 9.21
CA ASN A 49 -19.58 -0.18 8.84
C ASN A 49 -18.81 1.14 9.12
N GLU A 50 -17.48 1.10 8.97
CA GLU A 50 -16.60 2.23 9.15
C GLU A 50 -16.45 3.02 7.84
N ARG A 51 -16.28 4.34 7.97
CA ARG A 51 -16.01 5.20 6.81
C ARG A 51 -14.53 5.18 6.48
N VAL A 52 -14.21 4.90 5.23
CA VAL A 52 -12.85 4.87 4.69
C VAL A 52 -12.71 5.92 3.59
N ILE A 53 -11.65 6.71 3.69
CA ILE A 53 -11.23 7.59 2.60
C ILE A 53 -10.07 6.93 1.88
N TYR A 54 -10.22 6.69 0.58
CA TYR A 54 -9.17 6.10 -0.24
C TYR A 54 -8.51 7.18 -1.09
N ILE A 55 -7.19 7.25 -1.06
CA ILE A 55 -6.39 8.22 -1.79
C ILE A 55 -5.51 7.44 -2.76
N THR A 56 -5.54 7.81 -4.03
CA THR A 56 -4.73 7.15 -5.05
C THR A 56 -3.89 8.17 -5.83
N SER A 57 -2.78 7.71 -6.39
CA SER A 57 -2.01 8.43 -7.39
C SER A 57 -2.32 7.98 -8.83
N LYS A 58 -3.24 7.04 -9.01
CA LYS A 58 -3.63 6.50 -10.32
C LYS A 58 -5.04 6.93 -10.70
N ALA A 59 -5.20 7.36 -11.96
CA ALA A 59 -6.48 7.87 -12.48
C ALA A 59 -7.48 6.76 -12.83
N ASP A 60 -6.98 5.56 -13.07
CA ASP A 60 -7.69 4.35 -13.44
C ASP A 60 -7.82 3.36 -12.26
N ASP A 61 -7.52 3.80 -11.05
CA ASP A 61 -7.69 2.98 -9.84
C ASP A 61 -9.16 2.60 -9.65
N LEU A 62 -9.43 1.31 -9.47
CA LEU A 62 -10.78 0.77 -9.30
C LEU A 62 -11.52 1.41 -8.13
N ALA A 63 -10.81 1.80 -7.07
CA ALA A 63 -11.42 2.44 -5.91
C ALA A 63 -12.19 3.72 -6.25
N LEU A 64 -11.83 4.43 -7.34
CA LEU A 64 -12.48 5.66 -7.78
C LEU A 64 -13.89 5.46 -8.35
N THR A 65 -14.23 4.24 -8.80
CA THR A 65 -15.49 3.94 -9.48
C THR A 65 -16.43 3.06 -8.64
N LEU A 66 -15.97 2.58 -7.48
CA LEU A 66 -16.78 1.74 -6.61
C LEU A 66 -17.94 2.53 -5.99
N ASN A 67 -19.14 1.98 -6.14
CA ASN A 67 -20.32 2.50 -5.47
C ASN A 67 -20.45 1.86 -4.08
N ASN A 68 -19.81 2.46 -3.08
CA ASN A 68 -19.91 2.06 -1.68
C ASN A 68 -20.14 3.31 -0.80
N PRO A 69 -21.24 3.38 -0.03
CA PRO A 69 -21.60 4.59 0.74
C PRO A 69 -20.60 4.93 1.86
N ASN A 70 -19.80 3.95 2.29
CA ASN A 70 -18.78 4.10 3.32
C ASN A 70 -17.37 4.28 2.74
N LEU A 71 -17.20 4.23 1.42
CA LEU A 71 -15.93 4.45 0.74
C LEU A 71 -15.97 5.74 -0.07
N ARG A 72 -15.06 6.67 0.22
CA ARG A 72 -14.90 7.88 -0.61
C ARG A 72 -13.49 7.95 -1.16
N ALA A 73 -13.35 7.93 -2.48
CA ALA A 73 -12.05 7.88 -3.14
C ALA A 73 -11.67 9.22 -3.82
N PHE A 74 -10.37 9.55 -3.80
CA PHE A 74 -9.81 10.74 -4.41
C PHE A 74 -8.48 10.44 -5.10
N ASN A 75 -8.25 11.05 -6.25
CA ASN A 75 -6.95 11.01 -6.92
C ASN A 75 -6.16 12.29 -6.65
N VAL A 76 -5.00 12.17 -6.02
CA VAL A 76 -4.07 13.28 -5.71
C VAL A 76 -2.89 13.37 -6.67
N GLY A 77 -2.82 12.47 -7.65
CA GLY A 77 -1.80 12.41 -8.69
C GLY A 77 -0.40 12.22 -8.11
N ALA A 78 0.58 12.84 -8.75
CA ALA A 78 1.99 12.78 -8.37
C ALA A 78 2.59 14.18 -8.12
N GLY A 79 3.84 14.22 -7.68
CA GLY A 79 4.61 15.45 -7.54
C GLY A 79 4.12 16.37 -6.42
N ALA A 80 4.07 17.68 -6.70
CA ALA A 80 3.85 18.71 -5.68
C ALA A 80 2.50 18.59 -4.97
N ILE A 81 1.41 18.22 -5.67
CA ILE A 81 0.08 18.10 -5.07
C ILE A 81 0.02 16.91 -4.12
N ARG A 82 0.57 15.75 -4.52
CA ARG A 82 0.71 14.59 -3.63
C ARG A 82 1.56 14.94 -2.41
N THR A 83 2.68 15.60 -2.61
CA THR A 83 3.58 16.02 -1.52
C THR A 83 2.85 16.94 -0.53
N ALA A 84 2.13 17.93 -1.05
CA ALA A 84 1.28 18.82 -0.27
C ALA A 84 0.17 18.07 0.49
N PHE A 85 -0.47 17.09 -0.15
CA PHE A 85 -1.48 16.26 0.49
C PHE A 85 -0.91 15.56 1.73
N PHE A 86 0.25 14.91 1.62
CA PHE A 86 0.91 14.24 2.74
C PHE A 86 1.32 15.22 3.85
N GLN A 87 1.93 16.35 3.48
CA GLN A 87 2.39 17.36 4.44
C GLN A 87 1.26 17.91 5.32
N TRP A 88 0.06 18.06 4.76
CA TRP A 88 -1.11 18.65 5.44
C TRP A 88 -2.23 17.65 5.70
N LEU A 89 -1.95 16.35 5.61
CA LEU A 89 -2.96 15.33 5.87
C LEU A 89 -3.46 15.48 7.32
N ASP A 90 -4.77 15.54 7.50
CA ASP A 90 -5.37 15.61 8.82
C ASP A 90 -6.39 14.49 8.93
N ALA A 91 -5.98 13.43 9.62
CA ALA A 91 -6.68 12.17 9.80
C ALA A 91 -6.20 11.47 11.08
N ASP A 92 -6.94 10.46 11.57
CA ASP A 92 -6.46 9.67 12.73
C ASP A 92 -5.41 8.65 12.31
N VAL A 93 -5.71 7.86 11.27
CA VAL A 93 -4.83 6.80 10.77
C VAL A 93 -4.65 6.93 9.26
N MET A 94 -3.41 6.76 8.79
CA MET A 94 -3.08 6.56 7.39
C MET A 94 -2.44 5.18 7.18
N VAL A 95 -3.10 4.33 6.40
CA VAL A 95 -2.57 3.02 5.99
C VAL A 95 -2.00 3.12 4.57
N MET A 96 -0.81 2.58 4.33
CA MET A 96 -0.18 2.59 3.01
C MET A 96 0.78 1.41 2.80
N THR A 97 1.09 1.13 1.54
CA THR A 97 2.10 0.14 1.09
C THR A 97 3.40 0.79 0.63
N MET A 98 3.46 2.12 0.63
CA MET A 98 4.62 2.91 0.23
C MET A 98 5.75 2.76 1.24
N VAL A 99 6.98 2.66 0.75
CA VAL A 99 8.22 2.62 1.54
C VAL A 99 8.82 4.03 1.76
N ASP A 100 9.77 4.17 2.68
CA ASP A 100 10.59 5.38 2.86
C ASP A 100 9.81 6.64 3.26
N LEU A 101 8.72 6.46 4.01
CA LEU A 101 8.00 7.56 4.63
C LEU A 101 8.96 8.40 5.48
N HIS A 102 8.97 9.72 5.26
CA HIS A 102 9.84 10.68 5.93
C HIS A 102 11.33 10.62 5.58
N ASN A 103 11.80 9.58 4.89
CA ASN A 103 13.19 9.51 4.38
C ASN A 103 13.32 10.37 3.11
N LEU A 104 12.40 10.21 2.16
CA LEU A 104 12.46 10.85 0.84
C LEU A 104 11.47 12.03 0.70
N GLN A 105 10.88 12.22 -0.47
CA GLN A 105 10.01 13.36 -0.78
C GLN A 105 8.76 13.43 0.10
N LEU A 106 8.13 12.28 0.39
CA LEU A 106 6.91 12.25 1.17
C LEU A 106 7.23 12.19 2.65
N LYS A 107 6.86 13.26 3.36
CA LYS A 107 7.06 13.40 4.80
C LYS A 107 5.78 13.05 5.55
N ARG A 108 5.94 12.64 6.81
CA ARG A 108 4.85 12.64 7.79
C ARG A 108 4.17 14.02 7.82
N SER A 109 2.87 14.01 8.03
CA SER A 109 2.07 15.21 8.18
C SER A 109 2.53 16.07 9.35
N ILE A 110 2.28 17.38 9.26
CA ILE A 110 2.40 18.29 10.40
C ILE A 110 1.34 18.03 11.48
N ASN A 111 0.26 17.34 11.13
CA ASN A 111 -0.79 16.93 12.06
C ASN A 111 -0.44 15.56 12.68
N PRO A 112 -0.98 15.23 13.86
CA PRO A 112 -0.67 13.99 14.56
C PRO A 112 -1.39 12.78 13.95
N VAL A 113 -0.97 12.37 12.75
CA VAL A 113 -1.49 11.20 12.04
C VAL A 113 -0.72 9.96 12.47
N TYR A 114 -1.43 8.86 12.74
CA TYR A 114 -0.85 7.56 13.01
C TYR A 114 -0.64 6.79 11.69
N TYR A 115 0.61 6.45 11.37
CA TYR A 115 0.97 5.81 10.10
C TYR A 115 1.15 4.30 10.28
N ALA A 116 0.39 3.54 9.51
CA ALA A 116 0.47 2.08 9.47
C ALA A 116 0.97 1.61 8.10
N PHE A 117 2.08 0.88 8.08
CA PHE A 117 2.58 0.24 6.87
C PHE A 117 1.94 -1.14 6.70
N MET A 118 1.49 -1.46 5.50
CA MET A 118 0.98 -2.77 5.13
C MET A 118 1.85 -3.35 4.01
N PHE A 119 2.37 -4.56 4.22
CA PHE A 119 3.23 -5.20 3.25
C PHE A 119 2.47 -5.57 1.96
N HIS A 120 3.03 -5.17 0.82
CA HIS A 120 2.60 -5.57 -0.52
C HIS A 120 3.51 -6.67 -1.13
N SER A 121 4.46 -7.18 -0.33
CA SER A 121 5.37 -8.27 -0.71
C SER A 121 5.72 -9.13 0.52
N LEU A 122 6.29 -10.31 0.27
CA LEU A 122 6.76 -11.26 1.31
C LEU A 122 8.28 -11.23 1.48
N ILE A 123 8.91 -10.16 0.98
CA ILE A 123 10.36 -10.04 0.96
C ILE A 123 10.91 -9.65 2.33
N SER A 124 12.12 -10.10 2.66
CA SER A 124 12.81 -9.65 3.88
C SER A 124 12.97 -8.13 3.91
N THR A 125 12.74 -7.52 5.07
CA THR A 125 12.77 -6.06 5.26
C THR A 125 14.17 -5.46 5.13
N HIS A 126 15.21 -6.29 5.00
CA HIS A 126 16.61 -5.87 4.91
C HIS A 126 17.30 -6.41 3.65
N MET A 127 16.54 -6.97 2.71
CA MET A 127 17.09 -7.54 1.47
C MET A 127 16.92 -6.63 0.25
N ALA A 128 15.77 -5.96 0.12
CA ALA A 128 15.44 -5.18 -1.09
C ALA A 128 15.28 -3.66 -0.84
N ASP A 129 14.86 -3.27 0.36
CA ASP A 129 14.58 -1.88 0.69
C ASP A 129 15.75 -1.20 1.41
N HIS A 130 15.68 0.13 1.58
CA HIS A 130 16.63 0.84 2.43
C HIS A 130 16.52 0.38 3.88
N SER A 131 17.65 0.35 4.59
CA SER A 131 17.72 -0.19 5.96
C SER A 131 16.84 0.56 6.98
N ASP A 132 16.41 1.78 6.67
CA ASP A 132 15.59 2.68 7.49
C ASP A 132 14.19 2.93 6.89
N THR A 133 13.82 2.18 5.83
CA THR A 133 12.54 2.33 5.11
C THR A 133 11.32 2.34 6.02
N TYR A 134 11.36 1.55 7.09
CA TYR A 134 10.21 1.33 7.98
C TYR A 134 10.27 2.18 9.26
N ASP A 135 11.35 2.93 9.50
CA ASP A 135 11.66 3.51 10.82
C ASP A 135 10.64 4.56 11.27
N HIS A 136 10.01 5.26 10.32
CA HIS A 136 9.06 6.35 10.57
C HIS A 136 7.58 5.93 10.56
N TYR A 137 7.28 4.62 10.60
CA TYR A 137 5.93 4.14 10.82
C TYR A 137 5.63 3.94 12.31
N ASP A 138 4.37 4.14 12.70
CA ASP A 138 3.91 3.89 14.07
C ASP A 138 3.48 2.42 14.26
N ALA A 139 2.91 1.84 13.21
CA ALA A 139 2.51 0.44 13.15
C ALA A 139 2.89 -0.24 11.84
N ILE A 140 3.04 -1.56 11.90
CA ILE A 140 3.32 -2.40 10.75
C ILE A 140 2.41 -3.64 10.79
N LEU A 141 1.69 -3.85 9.69
CA LEU A 141 0.87 -5.04 9.44
C LEU A 141 1.77 -6.10 8.80
N CYS A 142 2.42 -6.90 9.65
CA CYS A 142 3.41 -7.88 9.23
C CYS A 142 2.77 -9.05 8.46
N ALA A 143 3.24 -9.27 7.23
CA ALA A 143 2.81 -10.38 6.39
C ALA A 143 3.22 -11.76 6.92
N GLY A 144 4.29 -11.84 7.70
CA GLY A 144 4.77 -13.09 8.28
C GLY A 144 5.64 -12.88 9.53
N PRO A 145 6.03 -13.97 10.20
CA PRO A 145 6.80 -13.90 11.44
C PRO A 145 8.22 -13.36 11.25
N HIS A 146 8.78 -13.44 10.03
CA HIS A 146 10.11 -12.91 9.73
C HIS A 146 10.13 -11.38 9.81
N HIS A 147 9.15 -10.67 9.24
CA HIS A 147 9.02 -9.21 9.41
C HIS A 147 9.04 -8.80 10.88
N VAL A 148 8.30 -9.51 11.74
CA VAL A 148 8.29 -9.21 13.19
C VAL A 148 9.69 -9.34 13.79
N LYS A 149 10.40 -10.42 13.48
CA LYS A 149 11.76 -10.67 13.99
C LYS A 149 12.76 -9.63 13.49
N GLU A 150 12.70 -9.32 12.19
CA GLU A 150 13.60 -8.39 11.52
C GLU A 150 13.42 -6.97 12.04
N ILE A 151 12.16 -6.50 12.14
CA ILE A 151 11.86 -5.16 12.66
C ILE A 151 12.26 -5.04 14.14
N ARG A 152 11.92 -6.03 14.98
CA ARG A 152 12.36 -6.01 16.40
C ARG A 152 13.87 -6.03 16.54
N LYS A 153 14.58 -6.74 15.65
CA LYS A 153 16.05 -6.74 15.63
C LYS A 153 16.59 -5.38 15.22
N ARG A 154 16.02 -4.74 14.19
CA ARG A 154 16.37 -3.38 13.75
C ARG A 154 16.16 -2.35 14.85
N GLU A 155 15.04 -2.42 15.57
CA GLU A 155 14.74 -1.54 16.69
C GLU A 155 15.76 -1.70 17.81
N SER A 156 16.09 -2.94 18.19
CA SER A 156 17.11 -3.20 19.22
C SER A 156 18.52 -2.79 18.80
N LEU A 157 18.89 -2.96 17.53
CA LEU A 157 20.24 -2.64 17.04
C LEU A 157 20.52 -1.13 17.00
N HIS A 158 19.48 -0.31 16.84
CA HIS A 158 19.62 1.13 16.63
C HIS A 158 18.84 1.98 17.63
N ASP A 159 18.38 1.37 18.74
CA ASP A 159 17.65 2.04 19.81
C ASP A 159 16.41 2.81 19.30
N LEU A 160 15.65 2.21 18.39
CA LEU A 160 14.46 2.85 17.81
C LEU A 160 13.23 2.66 18.72
N PRO A 161 12.28 3.61 18.68
CA PRO A 161 10.97 3.42 19.30
C PRO A 161 10.29 2.15 18.79
N ALA A 162 9.82 1.33 19.74
CA ALA A 162 9.12 0.09 19.43
C ALA A 162 7.77 0.39 18.75
N LYS A 163 7.61 -0.12 17.53
CA LYS A 163 6.39 0.00 16.73
C LYS A 163 5.34 -1.01 17.16
N HIS A 164 4.08 -0.71 16.86
CA HIS A 164 3.02 -1.71 16.96
C HIS A 164 3.11 -2.70 15.80
N LEU A 165 3.44 -3.96 16.08
CA LEU A 165 3.55 -5.00 15.06
C LEU A 165 2.32 -5.91 15.11
N PHE A 166 1.49 -5.86 14.08
CA PHE A 166 0.34 -6.74 13.92
C PHE A 166 0.72 -7.97 13.13
N LYS A 167 0.37 -9.16 13.61
CA LYS A 167 0.50 -10.42 12.85
C LYS A 167 -0.65 -10.51 11.85
N HIS A 168 -0.56 -9.70 10.80
CA HIS A 168 -1.66 -9.48 9.86
C HIS A 168 -1.82 -10.63 8.87
N GLY A 169 -0.72 -11.29 8.50
CA GLY A 169 -0.75 -12.28 7.41
C GLY A 169 -0.77 -11.62 6.04
N TYR A 170 -0.99 -12.42 5.00
CA TYR A 170 -0.86 -11.96 3.62
C TYR A 170 -2.01 -12.48 2.76
N HIS A 171 -3.09 -11.71 2.73
CA HIS A 171 -4.35 -12.12 2.14
C HIS A 171 -4.25 -12.53 0.66
N ARG A 172 -3.29 -11.97 -0.10
CA ARG A 172 -3.11 -12.35 -1.50
C ARG A 172 -2.74 -13.84 -1.66
N VAL A 173 -1.96 -14.40 -0.73
CA VAL A 173 -1.65 -15.83 -0.74
C VAL A 173 -2.89 -16.65 -0.37
N GLU A 174 -3.67 -16.19 0.61
CA GLU A 174 -4.93 -16.85 1.00
C GLU A 174 -5.90 -16.94 -0.20
N GLN A 175 -6.10 -15.83 -0.92
CA GLN A 175 -6.93 -15.82 -2.14
C GLN A 175 -6.44 -16.81 -3.20
N LEU A 176 -5.12 -16.90 -3.41
CA LEU A 176 -4.55 -17.83 -4.39
C LEU A 176 -4.75 -19.30 -3.95
N MET A 177 -4.71 -19.57 -2.65
CA MET A 177 -4.99 -20.90 -2.10
C MET A 177 -6.46 -21.27 -2.26
N GLU A 178 -7.38 -20.35 -2.00
CA GLU A 178 -8.83 -20.55 -2.16
C GLU A 178 -9.23 -20.73 -3.64
N GLN A 179 -8.59 -19.99 -4.55
CA GLN A 179 -8.85 -20.04 -5.99
C GLN A 179 -8.05 -21.14 -6.70
N ARG A 180 -7.31 -21.98 -5.96
CA ARG A 180 -6.50 -23.06 -6.52
C ARG A 180 -7.37 -23.97 -7.39
N ARG A 181 -6.94 -24.16 -8.63
CA ARG A 181 -7.52 -25.13 -9.55
C ARG A 181 -6.58 -26.33 -9.66
N ASP A 182 -7.14 -27.49 -9.96
CA ASP A 182 -6.31 -28.62 -10.33
C ASP A 182 -5.58 -28.33 -11.64
N PRO A 183 -4.33 -28.80 -11.78
CA PRO A 183 -3.58 -28.59 -13.01
C PRO A 183 -4.30 -29.25 -14.19
N PRO A 184 -4.27 -28.66 -15.39
CA PRO A 184 -4.81 -29.30 -16.58
C PRO A 184 -4.06 -30.62 -16.86
N PRO A 185 -4.68 -31.58 -17.57
CA PRO A 185 -3.98 -32.77 -18.03
C PRO A 185 -2.70 -32.40 -18.79
N CYS A 186 -1.60 -33.09 -18.48
CA CYS A 186 -0.35 -32.91 -19.20
C CYS A 186 -0.47 -33.63 -20.55
N GLU A 187 -0.58 -32.88 -21.65
CA GLU A 187 -0.54 -33.42 -23.00
C GLU A 187 0.91 -33.44 -23.51
N GLU A 188 1.37 -34.59 -24.01
CA GLU A 188 2.71 -34.71 -24.59
C GLU A 188 2.89 -33.69 -25.74
N GLY A 189 3.96 -32.89 -25.66
CA GLY A 189 4.28 -31.87 -26.66
C GLY A 189 3.72 -30.47 -26.41
N ASN A 190 2.86 -30.28 -25.40
CA ASN A 190 2.32 -28.96 -25.03
C ASN A 190 2.86 -28.46 -23.69
N ILE A 191 4.12 -27.99 -23.68
CA ILE A 191 4.77 -27.47 -22.46
C ILE A 191 4.43 -25.99 -22.28
N HIS A 192 3.80 -25.65 -21.16
CA HIS A 192 3.59 -24.26 -20.75
C HIS A 192 4.67 -23.84 -19.72
N VAL A 193 5.42 -22.78 -20.03
CA VAL A 193 6.45 -22.22 -19.15
C VAL A 193 6.04 -20.82 -18.70
N LEU A 194 6.01 -20.57 -17.39
CA LEU A 194 5.85 -19.23 -16.83
C LEU A 194 7.24 -18.65 -16.52
N LEU A 195 7.55 -17.52 -17.14
CA LEU A 195 8.75 -16.73 -16.84
C LEU A 195 8.34 -15.47 -16.08
N ALA A 196 8.94 -15.27 -14.90
CA ALA A 196 8.68 -14.12 -14.04
C ALA A 196 10.00 -13.52 -13.50
N PRO A 197 10.85 -12.95 -14.38
CA PRO A 197 12.10 -12.36 -13.95
C PRO A 197 11.88 -11.06 -13.17
N SER A 198 12.88 -10.69 -12.37
CA SER A 198 12.99 -9.34 -11.82
C SER A 198 13.28 -8.31 -12.92
N TRP A 199 13.31 -7.03 -12.55
CA TRP A 199 13.79 -5.95 -13.40
C TRP A 199 15.32 -5.87 -13.39
N GLY A 200 15.92 -5.36 -14.47
CA GLY A 200 17.36 -5.13 -14.58
C GLY A 200 17.93 -5.49 -15.95
N ASP A 201 19.02 -4.83 -16.33
CA ASP A 201 19.64 -4.97 -17.66
C ASP A 201 20.12 -6.40 -17.93
N GLU A 202 20.58 -7.11 -16.89
CA GLU A 202 21.09 -8.49 -16.96
C GLU A 202 20.00 -9.57 -16.76
N THR A 203 18.73 -9.21 -16.86
CA THR A 203 17.64 -10.17 -16.67
C THR A 203 17.45 -11.05 -17.90
N ILE A 204 16.94 -12.27 -17.70
CA ILE A 204 16.76 -13.25 -18.78
C ILE A 204 15.94 -12.71 -19.97
N LEU A 205 14.97 -11.82 -19.73
CA LEU A 205 14.21 -11.21 -20.81
C LEU A 205 15.02 -10.18 -21.59
N ASN A 206 15.91 -9.43 -20.96
CA ASN A 206 16.76 -8.46 -21.67
C ASN A 206 17.93 -9.13 -22.41
N VAL A 207 18.46 -10.22 -21.86
CA VAL A 207 19.62 -10.94 -22.43
C VAL A 207 19.19 -11.98 -23.48
N CYS A 208 18.08 -12.66 -23.24
CA CYS A 208 17.61 -13.78 -24.07
C CYS A 208 16.23 -13.55 -24.71
N GLY A 209 15.46 -12.55 -24.26
CA GLY A 209 14.17 -12.20 -24.87
C GLY A 209 14.41 -11.34 -26.10
N VAL A 210 13.88 -11.80 -27.24
CA VAL A 210 14.05 -11.19 -28.56
C VAL A 210 13.34 -9.83 -28.65
#